data_AF-A0A8E2I9N5-F1
#
_entry.id   AF-A0A8E2I9N5-F1
#
_cell.length_a   1.000
_cell.length_b   1.000
_cell.length_c   1.000
_cell.angle_alpha   90.00
_cell.angle_beta   90.00
_cell.angle_gamma   90.00
#
_symmetry.space_group_name_H-M   'P 1'
#
loop_
_entity.id
_entity.type
_entity.pdbx_description
1 polymer ?
#
loop_
_entity_poly.entity_id
_entity_poly.type
_entity_poly.pdbx_seq_one_letter_code
_entity_poly.pdbx_strand_id
1 'polypeptide(L)' 'MKFKLMVWILLLPIFLFSLGIFFLEVASYSTSPPDQGGTNFWVDFKNVWYRSVSFYTALVIMFLLLFFSFLKKRG' A
#
# COMPACT_ATOMS: atom_id res chain seq x y z
N MET A 1 -12.04 -20.20 13.35
CA MET A 1 -10.63 -19.94 12.98
C MET A 1 -10.37 -19.97 11.46
N LYS A 2 -11.01 -20.86 10.70
CA LYS A 2 -10.79 -21.00 9.23
C LYS A 2 -11.05 -19.72 8.42
N PHE A 3 -12.16 -19.02 8.66
CA PHE A 3 -12.50 -17.79 7.92
C PHE A 3 -11.48 -16.66 8.11
N LYS A 4 -11.02 -16.41 9.35
CA LYS A 4 -9.96 -15.42 9.62
C LYS A 4 -8.68 -15.78 8.88
N LEU A 5 -8.25 -17.04 8.94
CA LEU A 5 -7.05 -17.49 8.23
C LEU A 5 -7.20 -17.27 6.72
N MET A 6 -8.37 -17.58 6.15
CA MET A 6 -8.67 -17.37 4.72
C MET A 6 -8.58 -15.90 4.31
N VAL A 7 -9.20 -15.00 5.09
CA VAL A 7 -9.17 -13.56 4.85
C VAL A 7 -7.73 -13.04 4.90
N TRP A 8 -6.94 -13.48 5.88
CA TRP A 8 -5.54 -13.08 6.01
C TRP A 8 -4.67 -13.64 4.89
N ILE A 9 -4.82 -14.91 4.52
CA ILE A 9 -4.05 -15.53 3.42
C ILE A 9 -4.36 -14.85 2.08
N LEU A 10 -5.58 -14.37 1.87
CA LEU A 10 -5.95 -13.69 0.61
C LEU A 10 -5.55 -12.22 0.61
N LEU A 11 -5.88 -11.48 1.67
CA LEU A 11 -5.71 -10.03 1.71
C LEU A 11 -4.25 -9.61 1.99
N LEU A 12 -3.52 -10.38 2.80
CA LEU A 12 -2.14 -10.01 3.17
C LEU A 12 -1.19 -10.00 1.97
N PRO A 13 -1.19 -10.99 1.06
CA PRO A 13 -0.35 -10.93 -0.15
C PRO A 13 -0.71 -9.77 -1.07
N ILE A 14 -2.01 -9.50 -1.27
CA ILE A 14 -2.46 -8.39 -2.12
C ILE A 14 -2.03 -7.05 -1.51
N PHE A 15 -2.11 -6.92 -0.18
CA PHE A 15 -1.62 -5.75 0.54
C PHE A 15 -0.12 -5.55 0.33
N LEU A 16 0.69 -6.58 0.55
CA LEU A 16 2.14 -6.52 0.38
C LEU A 16 2.54 -6.24 -1.07
N PHE A 17 1.85 -6.86 -2.03
CA PHE A 17 2.05 -6.60 -3.45
C PHE A 17 1.75 -5.14 -3.78
N SER A 18 0.63 -4.60 -3.29
CA SER A 18 0.25 -3.21 -3.53
C SER A 18 1.27 -2.22 -2.93
N LEU A 19 1.80 -2.51 -1.74
CA LEU A 19 2.88 -1.72 -1.15
C LEU A 19 4.18 -1.79 -1.96
N GLY A 20 4.52 -2.97 -2.49
CA GLY A 20 5.69 -3.14 -3.35
C GLY A 20 5.58 -2.34 -4.64
N ILE A 21 4.41 -2.39 -5.30
CA ILE A 21 4.14 -1.59 -6.50
C ILE A 21 4.21 -0.09 -6.18
N PHE A 22 3.59 0.35 -5.08
CA PHE A 22 3.65 1.75 -4.67
C PHE A 22 5.08 2.21 -4.37
N PHE A 23 5.89 1.37 -3.74
CA PHE A 23 7.29 1.66 -3.50
C PHE A 23 8.07 1.83 -4.81
N LEU A 24 7.84 0.96 -5.80
CA LEU A 24 8.44 1.08 -7.12
C LEU A 24 7.98 2.35 -7.85
N GLU A 25 6.69 2.71 -7.75
CA GLU A 25 6.16 3.96 -8.29
C GLU A 25 6.93 5.16 -7.72
N VAL A 26 7.05 5.27 -6.39
CA VAL A 26 7.80 6.37 -5.76
C VAL A 26 9.29 6.31 -6.14
N ALA A 27 9.90 5.12 -6.10
CA ALA A 27 11.31 4.93 -6.41
C ALA A 27 11.66 5.38 -7.83
N SER A 28 10.79 5.11 -8.81
CA SER A 28 10.99 5.45 -10.22
C SER A 28 11.17 6.95 -10.49
N TYR A 29 10.60 7.81 -9.65
CA TYR A 29 10.78 9.27 -9.76
C TYR A 29 12.07 9.72 -9.05
N SER A 30 12.39 9.09 -7.92
CA SER A 30 13.56 9.44 -7.10
C SER A 30 14.91 8.95 -7.64
N THR A 31 14.94 7.95 -8.52
CA THR A 31 16.17 7.45 -9.14
C THR A 31 16.62 8.24 -10.37
N SER A 32 15.81 9.21 -10.81
CA SER A 32 16.19 10.09 -11.91
C SER A 32 17.33 11.04 -11.46
N PRO A 33 18.32 11.36 -12.32
CA PRO A 33 19.31 12.38 -12.02
C PRO A 33 18.64 13.72 -11.64
N PRO A 34 19.25 14.55 -10.77
CA PRO A 34 18.70 15.87 -10.43
C PRO A 34 18.41 16.74 -11.66
N ASP A 35 19.23 16.61 -12.70
CA ASP A 35 19.09 17.30 -13.98
C ASP A 35 17.88 16.83 -14.82
N GLN A 36 17.30 15.67 -14.48
CA GLN A 36 16.07 15.12 -15.07
C GLN A 36 14.86 15.28 -14.14
N GLY A 37 14.97 16.10 -13.08
CA GLY A 37 13.90 16.32 -12.12
C GLY A 37 13.88 15.33 -10.96
N GLY A 38 14.98 14.60 -10.72
CA GLY A 38 15.14 13.77 -9.53
C GLY A 38 15.04 14.59 -8.25
N THR A 39 14.07 14.26 -7.39
CA THR A 39 13.89 14.93 -6.10
C THR A 39 14.08 13.94 -4.95
N ASN A 40 14.11 14.47 -3.72
CA ASN A 40 14.19 13.61 -2.55
C ASN A 40 12.95 12.72 -2.47
N PHE A 41 13.11 11.47 -2.03
CA PHE A 41 12.04 10.48 -1.89
C PHE A 41 10.75 11.02 -1.25
N TRP A 42 10.85 11.89 -0.25
CA TRP A 42 9.69 12.50 0.43
C TRP A 42 8.87 13.44 -0.45
N VAL A 43 9.53 14.14 -1.38
CA VAL A 43 8.86 15.03 -2.35
C VAL A 43 8.12 14.18 -3.38
N ASP A 44 8.75 13.13 -3.89
CA ASP A 44 8.11 12.19 -4.81
C ASP A 44 6.97 11.42 -4.14
N PHE A 45 7.15 11.00 -2.89
CA PHE A 45 6.09 10.39 -2.09
C PHE A 45 4.88 11.32 -2.04
N LYS A 46 5.06 12.61 -1.70
CA LYS A 46 4.00 13.63 -1.66
C LYS A 46 3.31 13.83 -3.02
N ASN A 47 4.02 13.62 -4.12
CA ASN A 47 3.48 13.78 -5.47
C ASN A 47 2.78 12.52 -6.00
N VAL A 48 3.14 11.34 -5.50
CA VAL A 48 2.66 10.06 -6.03
C VAL A 48 1.50 9.50 -5.21
N TRP A 49 1.51 9.64 -3.88
CA TRP A 49 0.51 8.99 -3.00
C TRP A 49 -0.95 9.32 -3.36
N TYR A 50 -1.27 10.57 -3.71
CA TYR A 50 -2.64 10.99 -3.98
C TYR A 50 -3.18 10.55 -5.35
N ARG A 51 -2.31 10.08 -6.24
CA ARG A 51 -2.68 9.60 -7.59
C ARG A 51 -2.46 8.09 -7.76
N SER A 52 -1.79 7.47 -6.81
CA SER A 52 -1.38 6.07 -6.90
C SER A 52 -2.53 5.13 -6.59
N VAL A 53 -2.94 4.36 -7.59
CA VAL A 53 -3.96 3.31 -7.42
C VAL A 53 -3.48 2.23 -6.45
N SER A 54 -2.18 1.89 -6.49
CA SER A 54 -1.59 0.89 -5.61
C SER A 54 -1.59 1.35 -4.14
N PHE A 55 -1.36 2.64 -3.89
CA PHE A 55 -1.51 3.24 -2.55
C PHE A 55 -2.94 3.14 -2.01
N TYR A 56 -3.94 3.53 -2.82
CA TYR A 56 -5.34 3.45 -2.40
C TYR A 56 -5.82 2.00 -2.22
N THR A 57 -5.34 1.09 -3.04
CA THR A 57 -5.61 -0.34 -2.91
C THR A 57 -5.07 -0.87 -1.58
N ALA A 58 -3.83 -0.53 -1.22
CA ALA A 58 -3.23 -0.89 0.06
C ALA A 58 -4.04 -0.32 1.25
N LEU A 59 -4.47 0.94 1.16
CA LEU A 59 -5.32 1.56 2.18
C LEU A 59 -6.65 0.82 2.38
N VAL A 60 -7.36 0.52 1.29
CA VAL A 60 -8.64 -0.22 1.36
C VAL A 60 -8.44 -1.58 2.01
N ILE A 61 -7.41 -2.32 1.62
CA ILE A 61 -7.12 -3.64 2.20
C ILE A 61 -6.75 -3.51 3.69
N MET A 62 -5.97 -2.50 4.07
CA MET A 62 -5.65 -2.21 5.47
C MET A 62 -6.93 -1.98 6.29
N PHE A 63 -7.85 -1.15 5.79
CA PHE A 63 -9.13 -0.91 6.46
C PHE A 63 -9.97 -2.19 6.58
N LEU A 64 -10.02 -3.02 5.54
CA LEU A 64 -10.71 -4.32 5.59
C LEU A 64 -10.09 -5.27 6.62
N LEU A 65 -8.75 -5.38 6.65
CA LEU A 65 -8.02 -6.20 7.63
C LEU A 65 -8.32 -5.75 9.07
N LEU A 66 -8.33 -4.44 9.32
CA LEU A 66 -8.69 -3.86 10.60
C LEU A 66 -10.16 -4.14 10.94
N PHE A 67 -11.09 -3.89 10.00
CA PHE A 67 -12.52 -4.11 10.19
C PHE A 67 -12.84 -5.56 10.58
N PHE A 68 -12.30 -6.55 9.87
CA PHE A 68 -12.46 -7.97 10.21
C PHE A 68 -11.80 -8.33 11.55
N SER A 69 -10.73 -7.64 11.93
CA SER A 69 -10.07 -7.84 13.23
C SER A 69 -10.91 -7.30 14.39
N PHE A 70 -11.60 -6.17 14.21
CA PHE A 70 -12.48 -5.56 15.22
C PHE A 70 -13.84 -6.24 15.33
N LEU A 71 -14.45 -6.66 14.22
CA LEU A 71 -15.72 -7.42 14.24
C LEU A 71 -15.63 -8.66 15.14
N LYS A 72 -14.49 -9.34 15.12
CA LYS A 72 -14.26 -10.53 15.94
C LYS A 72 -14.13 -10.21 17.45
N LYS A 73 -13.79 -8.99 17.83
CA LYS A 73 -13.66 -8.60 19.25
C LYS A 73 -15.00 -8.35 19.95
N ARG A 74 -16.10 -8.23 19.20
CA ARG A 74 -17.46 -7.97 19.72
C ARG A 74 -18.39 -9.19 19.77
N GLY A 75 -17.96 -10.34 19.25
CA GLY A 75 -18.77 -11.58 19.20
C GLY A 75 -18.20 -12.68 20.07
#